data_AF-A0A839PVQ7-F1
#
_entry.id   AF-A0A839PVQ7-F1
#
_cell.length_a   1.000
_cell.length_b   1.000
_cell.length_c   1.000
_cell.angle_alpha   90.00
_cell.angle_beta   90.00
_cell.angle_gamma   90.00
#
_symmetry.space_group_name_H-M   'P 1'
#
loop_
_entity.id
_entity.type
_entity.pdbx_description
1 polymer ?
#
loop_
_entity_poly.entity_id
_entity_poly.type
_entity_poly.pdbx_seq_one_letter_code
_entity_poly.pdbx_strand_id
1 'polypeptide(L)'
;MSTMLVERAPAALDLVGVIQEAWPIETVAAIKRLLGDAPGDLPDGRVSLYVCPECGDLGCGAVTARLTFDADVVTWQAIGHQTDYAEAASGLGDDGMFYDLAFDRASYEHVLRQEMIRLEPSIEGFEYPYQRERRERRERWERRTRVVRRMFCLR
;
A
#
# COMPACT_ATOMS: atom_id res chain seq x y z
N MET A 1 -4.09 -23.07 7.81
CA MET A 1 -2.81 -23.49 7.21
C MET A 1 -2.01 -22.24 6.82
N SER A 2 -1.62 -21.42 7.79
CA SER A 2 -1.12 -20.04 7.58
C SER A 2 0.36 -19.88 7.99
N THR A 3 1.12 -20.98 7.98
CA THR A 3 2.47 -21.05 8.59
C THR A 3 3.59 -21.16 7.54
N MET A 4 3.26 -21.40 6.26
CA MET A 4 4.25 -21.76 5.24
C MET A 4 5.06 -20.57 4.68
N LEU A 5 4.64 -19.32 4.89
CA LEU A 5 5.38 -18.15 4.38
C LEU A 5 6.51 -17.68 5.31
N VAL A 6 6.41 -17.97 6.61
CA VAL A 6 7.37 -17.47 7.61
C VAL A 6 8.61 -18.37 7.70
N GLU A 7 8.49 -19.67 7.42
CA GLU A 7 9.56 -20.65 7.68
C GLU A 7 10.68 -20.68 6.62
N ARG A 8 10.53 -19.98 5.49
CA ARG A 8 11.52 -19.97 4.39
C ARG A 8 11.99 -18.60 3.94
N ALA A 9 11.48 -17.52 4.53
CA ALA A 9 12.16 -16.24 4.39
C ALA A 9 13.52 -16.35 5.14
N PRO A 10 14.65 -15.91 4.57
CA PRO A 10 15.91 -15.90 5.30
C PRO A 10 15.68 -15.19 6.63
N ALA A 11 16.23 -15.73 7.72
CA ALA A 11 16.07 -15.27 9.11
C ALA A 11 16.51 -13.80 9.38
N ALA A 12 16.73 -13.00 8.34
CA ALA A 12 17.33 -11.68 8.35
C ALA A 12 16.43 -10.54 7.83
N LEU A 13 15.23 -10.82 7.32
CA LEU A 13 14.30 -9.76 6.90
C LEU A 13 13.33 -9.45 8.04
N ASP A 14 13.68 -8.45 8.86
CA ASP A 14 12.78 -7.85 9.86
C ASP A 14 11.77 -6.95 9.13
N LEU A 15 10.71 -7.57 8.59
CA LEU A 15 9.66 -6.91 7.81
C LEU A 15 8.28 -7.25 8.38
N VAL A 16 7.34 -6.31 8.26
CA VAL A 16 5.95 -6.46 8.71
C VAL A 16 4.99 -6.49 7.53
N GLY A 17 3.88 -7.21 7.69
CA GLY A 17 2.84 -7.29 6.66
C GLY A 17 2.20 -5.92 6.38
N VAL A 18 1.82 -5.69 5.13
CA VAL A 18 1.17 -4.45 4.69
C VAL A 18 -0.28 -4.31 5.15
N ILE A 19 -0.90 -5.40 5.62
CA ILE A 19 -2.25 -5.41 6.19
C ILE A 19 -2.12 -5.44 7.72
N GLN A 20 -2.36 -4.30 8.37
CA GLN A 20 -2.24 -4.14 9.81
C GLN A 20 -3.19 -3.07 10.37
N GLU A 21 -3.72 -3.30 11.57
CA GLU A 21 -4.66 -2.37 12.22
C GLU A 21 -3.99 -1.03 12.60
N ALA A 22 -2.69 -1.04 12.88
CA ALA A 22 -1.96 0.15 13.32
C ALA A 22 -1.82 1.22 12.21
N TRP A 23 -1.81 0.81 10.93
CA TRP A 23 -1.67 1.67 9.76
C TRP A 23 -2.88 1.49 8.82
N PRO A 24 -4.07 1.98 9.20
CA PRO A 24 -5.31 1.66 8.49
C PRO A 24 -5.38 2.27 7.09
N ILE A 25 -4.75 3.42 6.85
CA ILE A 25 -4.76 4.09 5.54
C ILE A 25 -3.89 3.32 4.56
N GLU A 26 -2.68 3.00 5.00
CA GLU A 26 -1.69 2.23 4.25
C GLU A 26 -2.24 0.82 3.99
N THR A 27 -2.92 0.23 4.97
CA THR A 27 -3.60 -1.06 4.81
C THR A 27 -4.71 -1.03 3.78
N VAL A 28 -5.61 -0.03 3.82
CA VAL A 28 -6.68 0.09 2.82
C VAL A 28 -6.08 0.29 1.42
N ALA A 29 -5.00 1.07 1.30
CA ALA A 29 -4.28 1.23 0.04
C ALA A 29 -3.66 -0.10 -0.43
N ALA A 30 -3.03 -0.86 0.46
CA ALA A 30 -2.46 -2.17 0.16
C ALA A 30 -3.52 -3.18 -0.29
N ILE A 31 -4.66 -3.25 0.41
CA ILE A 31 -5.77 -4.13 0.03
C ILE A 31 -6.29 -3.80 -1.38
N LYS A 32 -6.43 -2.52 -1.74
CA LYS A 32 -6.85 -2.13 -3.09
C LYS A 32 -5.87 -2.61 -4.17
N ARG A 33 -4.57 -2.56 -3.91
CA ARG A 33 -3.55 -3.08 -4.84
C ARG A 33 -3.61 -4.61 -4.95
N LEU A 34 -3.77 -5.28 -3.80
CA LEU A 34 -3.93 -6.73 -3.74
C LEU A 34 -5.20 -7.22 -4.44
N LEU A 35 -6.28 -6.43 -4.44
CA LEU A 35 -7.51 -6.70 -5.21
C LEU A 35 -7.39 -6.37 -6.71
N GLY A 36 -6.31 -5.71 -7.14
CA GLY A 36 -6.16 -5.20 -8.51
C GLY A 36 -6.96 -3.93 -8.81
N ASP A 37 -7.56 -3.32 -7.79
CA ASP A 37 -8.35 -2.07 -7.89
C ASP A 37 -7.46 -0.81 -7.96
N ALA A 38 -6.15 -0.97 -7.68
CA ALA A 38 -5.14 0.08 -7.76
C ALA A 38 -3.83 -0.49 -8.35
N PRO A 39 -3.01 0.34 -9.05
CA PRO A 39 -1.72 -0.11 -9.56
C PRO A 39 -0.74 -0.45 -8.42
N GLY A 40 0.29 -1.23 -8.73
CA GLY A 40 1.40 -1.49 -7.80
C GLY A 40 2.07 -0.20 -7.30
N ASP A 41 2.67 -0.29 -6.12
CA ASP A 41 3.31 0.82 -5.42
C ASP A 41 4.81 0.95 -5.70
N LEU A 42 5.35 0.08 -6.54
CA LEU A 42 6.69 0.19 -7.10
C LEU A 42 6.63 0.69 -8.56
N PRO A 43 7.70 1.35 -9.05
CA PRO A 43 7.75 1.85 -10.43
C PRO A 43 7.53 0.77 -11.51
N ASP A 44 7.89 -0.49 -11.23
CA ASP A 44 7.70 -1.63 -12.15
C ASP A 44 6.33 -2.31 -12.02
N GLY A 45 5.41 -1.71 -11.27
CA GLY A 45 4.04 -2.19 -11.07
C GLY A 45 3.90 -3.35 -10.08
N ARG A 46 4.98 -3.72 -9.37
CA ARG A 46 4.91 -4.69 -8.27
C ARG A 46 4.13 -4.15 -7.08
N VAL A 47 3.56 -5.08 -6.32
CA VAL A 47 2.77 -4.81 -5.12
C VAL A 47 3.58 -5.24 -3.89
N SER A 48 3.70 -4.35 -2.90
CA SER A 48 4.28 -4.67 -1.59
C SER A 48 3.42 -5.70 -0.83
N LEU A 49 4.07 -6.71 -0.23
CA LEU A 49 3.47 -7.71 0.66
C LEU A 49 3.94 -7.51 2.11
N TYR A 50 5.23 -7.20 2.28
CA TYR A 50 5.85 -6.87 3.55
C TYR A 50 6.74 -5.63 3.39
N VAL A 51 6.85 -4.81 4.42
CA VAL A 51 7.57 -3.53 4.41
C VAL A 51 8.37 -3.33 5.70
N CYS A 52 9.25 -2.33 5.69
CA CYS A 52 10.06 -1.96 6.85
C CYS A 52 9.18 -1.68 8.10
N PRO A 53 9.47 -2.30 9.27
CA PRO A 53 8.70 -2.11 10.49
C PRO A 53 8.86 -0.72 11.10
N GLU A 54 9.96 -0.04 10.84
CA GLU A 54 10.25 1.26 11.43
C GLU A 54 9.45 2.40 10.79
N CYS A 55 9.33 2.37 9.46
CA CYS A 55 8.77 3.49 8.69
C CYS A 55 7.71 3.10 7.67
N GLY A 56 7.55 1.81 7.35
CA GLY A 56 6.67 1.34 6.27
C GLY A 56 7.14 1.72 4.85
N ASP A 57 8.34 2.29 4.72
CA ASP A 57 8.86 2.80 3.45
C ASP A 57 9.47 1.69 2.60
N LEU A 58 9.13 1.68 1.31
CA LEU A 58 9.56 0.67 0.34
C LEU A 58 11.04 0.84 -0.04
N GLY A 59 11.58 2.04 0.14
CA GLY A 59 12.99 2.36 -0.04
C GLY A 59 13.89 1.74 1.02
N CYS A 60 13.37 1.47 2.23
CA CYS A 60 14.11 0.79 3.30
C CYS A 60 14.16 -0.74 3.12
N GLY A 61 13.24 -1.30 2.35
CA GLY A 61 13.12 -2.74 2.12
C GLY A 61 11.67 -3.21 2.13
N ALA A 62 11.32 -3.99 1.12
CA ALA A 62 10.00 -4.59 0.96
C ALA A 62 10.11 -5.98 0.31
N VAL A 63 9.23 -6.89 0.71
CA VAL A 63 8.94 -8.08 -0.10
C VAL A 63 7.79 -7.73 -1.03
N THR A 64 7.97 -7.95 -2.32
CA THR A 64 7.02 -7.56 -3.36
C THR A 64 6.73 -8.71 -4.31
N ALA A 65 5.60 -8.61 -5.02
CA ALA A 65 5.20 -9.60 -6.02
C ALA A 65 4.58 -8.93 -7.25
N ARG A 66 4.54 -9.66 -8.36
CA ARG A 66 3.63 -9.37 -9.47
C ARG A 66 2.34 -10.16 -9.27
N LEU A 67 1.21 -9.51 -9.44
CA LEU A 67 -0.09 -10.14 -9.30
C LEU A 67 -0.71 -10.37 -10.67
N THR A 68 -1.18 -11.59 -10.91
CA THR A 68 -2.02 -11.92 -12.07
C THR A 68 -3.39 -12.38 -11.59
N PHE A 69 -4.43 -11.97 -12.32
CA PHE A 69 -5.82 -12.29 -12.02
C PHE A 69 -6.42 -13.03 -13.21
N ASP A 70 -6.62 -14.32 -13.04
CA ASP A 70 -7.38 -15.15 -13.98
C ASP A 70 -8.84 -15.27 -13.51
N ALA A 71 -9.67 -16.03 -14.22
CA ALA A 71 -11.09 -16.16 -13.88
C ALA A 71 -11.33 -16.67 -12.45
N ASP A 72 -10.61 -17.73 -12.05
CA ASP A 72 -10.82 -18.41 -10.77
C ASP A 72 -9.58 -18.39 -9.87
N VAL A 73 -8.46 -17.82 -10.32
CA VAL A 73 -7.18 -17.86 -9.61
C VAL A 73 -6.52 -16.48 -9.57
N VAL A 74 -5.99 -16.13 -8.40
CA VAL A 74 -5.03 -15.03 -8.25
C VAL A 74 -3.66 -15.64 -8.00
N THR A 75 -2.64 -15.20 -8.74
CA THR A 75 -1.27 -15.69 -8.57
C THR A 75 -0.34 -14.56 -8.16
N TRP A 76 0.43 -14.79 -7.11
CA TRP A 76 1.56 -13.95 -6.72
C TRP A 76 2.82 -14.57 -7.31
N GLN A 77 3.48 -13.83 -8.19
CA GLN A 77 4.60 -14.30 -8.98
C GLN A 77 5.85 -13.50 -8.73
N ALA A 78 7.00 -14.14 -9.02
CA ALA A 78 8.30 -13.52 -8.96
C ALA A 78 8.54 -12.78 -7.63
N ILE A 79 8.14 -13.41 -6.53
CA ILE A 79 8.22 -12.82 -5.18
C ILE A 79 9.69 -12.57 -4.85
N GLY A 80 10.00 -11.36 -4.42
CA GLY A 80 11.38 -10.91 -4.22
C GLY A 80 11.49 -9.76 -3.23
N HIS A 81 12.72 -9.46 -2.82
CA HIS A 81 13.03 -8.29 -2.01
C HIS A 81 13.36 -7.09 -2.93
N GLN A 82 12.81 -5.92 -2.64
CA GLN A 82 13.10 -4.65 -3.29
C GLN A 82 13.43 -3.58 -2.25
N THR A 83 14.34 -2.68 -2.61
CA THR A 83 14.78 -1.54 -1.79
C THR A 83 15.07 -0.38 -2.73
N ASP A 84 15.25 0.83 -2.19
CA ASP A 84 15.58 2.05 -2.94
C ASP A 84 14.65 2.34 -4.15
N TYR A 85 13.42 1.82 -4.14
CA TYR A 85 12.48 1.87 -5.27
C TYR A 85 13.04 1.30 -6.58
N ALA A 86 13.99 0.37 -6.50
CA ALA A 86 14.59 -0.26 -7.67
C ALA A 86 13.57 -1.02 -8.51
N GLU A 87 13.73 -1.00 -9.84
CA GLU A 87 12.84 -1.70 -10.78
C GLU A 87 13.00 -3.23 -10.74
N ALA A 88 14.08 -3.75 -10.15
CA ALA A 88 14.36 -5.18 -10.06
C ALA A 88 14.28 -5.66 -8.61
N ALA A 89 13.57 -6.77 -8.41
CA ALA A 89 13.56 -7.50 -7.15
C ALA A 89 14.69 -8.52 -7.12
N SER A 90 15.39 -8.61 -5.99
CA SER A 90 16.31 -9.72 -5.70
C SER A 90 15.52 -10.94 -5.22
N GLY A 91 16.02 -12.13 -5.55
CA GLY A 91 15.44 -13.39 -5.08
C GLY A 91 15.36 -13.50 -3.56
N LEU A 92 14.44 -14.34 -3.06
CA LEU A 92 14.36 -14.72 -1.65
C LEU A 92 14.94 -16.13 -1.47
N GLY A 93 15.54 -16.39 -0.30
CA GLY A 93 16.12 -17.70 0.05
C GLY A 93 17.55 -17.91 -0.45
N ASP A 94 18.16 -19.02 -0.02
CA ASP A 94 19.58 -19.33 -0.28
C ASP A 94 19.88 -19.60 -1.76
N ASP A 95 18.88 -20.08 -2.52
CA ASP A 95 18.96 -20.31 -3.97
C ASP A 95 18.46 -19.12 -4.81
N GLY A 96 17.95 -18.06 -4.14
CA GLY A 96 17.41 -16.88 -4.78
C GLY A 96 16.12 -17.12 -5.56
N MET A 97 15.41 -18.25 -5.35
CA MET A 97 14.15 -18.53 -6.03
C MET A 97 13.01 -18.74 -5.04
N PHE A 98 11.91 -18.02 -5.26
CA PHE A 98 10.67 -18.19 -4.51
C PHE A 98 9.56 -18.65 -5.46
N TYR A 99 8.77 -19.62 -5.01
CA TYR A 99 7.71 -20.22 -5.82
C TYR A 99 6.52 -19.27 -5.94
N ASP A 100 5.86 -19.31 -7.10
CA ASP A 100 4.59 -18.63 -7.30
C ASP A 100 3.53 -19.19 -6.34
N LEU A 101 2.69 -18.31 -5.81
CA LEU A 101 1.60 -18.67 -4.91
C LEU A 101 0.27 -18.44 -5.61
N ALA A 102 -0.53 -19.50 -5.73
CA ALA A 102 -1.86 -19.43 -6.33
C ALA A 102 -2.96 -19.53 -5.27
N PHE A 103 -3.99 -18.70 -5.43
CA PHE A 103 -5.13 -18.63 -4.53
C PHE A 103 -6.41 -18.78 -5.32
N ASP A 104 -7.41 -19.47 -4.78
CA ASP A 104 -8.79 -19.38 -5.27
C ASP A 104 -9.24 -17.91 -5.21
N ARG A 105 -9.68 -17.37 -6.34
CA ARG A 105 -9.95 -15.94 -6.49
C ARG A 105 -11.12 -15.50 -5.61
N ALA A 106 -12.19 -16.29 -5.54
CA ALA A 106 -13.35 -15.93 -4.74
C ALA A 106 -13.00 -15.83 -3.25
N SER A 107 -12.24 -16.81 -2.73
CA SER A 107 -11.78 -16.82 -1.34
C SER A 107 -10.80 -15.68 -1.05
N TYR A 108 -9.87 -15.43 -1.98
CA TYR A 108 -8.89 -14.35 -1.89
C TYR A 108 -9.55 -12.98 -1.79
N GLU A 109 -10.44 -12.66 -2.73
CA GLU A 109 -11.17 -11.40 -2.74
C GLU A 109 -12.07 -11.28 -1.52
N HIS A 110 -12.71 -12.37 -1.08
CA HIS A 110 -13.59 -12.35 0.09
C HIS A 110 -12.83 -11.90 1.35
N VAL A 111 -11.68 -12.50 1.66
CA VAL A 111 -10.90 -12.16 2.86
C VAL A 111 -10.47 -10.70 2.81
N LEU A 112 -9.92 -10.25 1.69
CA LEU A 112 -9.44 -8.87 1.54
C LEU A 112 -10.57 -7.85 1.64
N ARG A 113 -11.73 -8.12 1.03
CA ARG A 113 -12.91 -7.24 1.13
C ARG A 113 -13.48 -7.19 2.55
N GLN A 114 -13.46 -8.31 3.28
CA GLN A 114 -13.88 -8.29 4.70
C GLN A 114 -12.96 -7.41 5.55
N GLU A 115 -11.66 -7.49 5.35
CA GLU A 115 -10.71 -6.63 6.08
C GLU A 115 -10.84 -5.17 5.68
N MET A 116 -11.12 -4.88 4.41
CA MET A 116 -11.40 -3.51 3.96
C MET A 116 -12.66 -2.94 4.65
N ILE A 117 -13.76 -3.69 4.70
CA ILE A 117 -15.00 -3.27 5.39
C ILE A 117 -14.73 -2.97 6.87
N ARG A 118 -13.88 -3.76 7.53
CA ARG A 118 -13.51 -3.56 8.93
C ARG A 118 -12.74 -2.26 9.14
N LEU A 119 -11.83 -1.91 8.23
CA LEU A 119 -10.86 -0.82 8.41
C LEU A 119 -11.30 0.50 7.79
N GLU A 120 -12.18 0.50 6.79
CA GLU A 120 -12.69 1.71 6.15
C GLU A 120 -13.25 2.76 7.13
N PRO A 121 -14.01 2.40 8.18
CA PRO A 121 -14.47 3.37 9.16
C PRO A 121 -13.33 4.07 9.92
N SER A 122 -12.20 3.39 10.12
CA SER A 122 -11.04 3.93 10.85
C SER A 122 -10.30 5.03 10.09
N ILE A 123 -10.54 5.16 8.78
CA ILE A 123 -9.93 6.20 7.95
C ILE A 123 -10.89 7.34 7.62
N GLU A 124 -12.13 7.29 8.08
CA GLU A 124 -13.13 8.33 7.82
C GLU A 124 -12.70 9.66 8.46
N GLY A 125 -12.72 10.74 7.66
CA GLY A 125 -12.34 12.07 8.10
C GLY A 125 -10.84 12.26 8.37
N PHE A 126 -10.00 11.26 8.07
CA PHE A 126 -8.56 11.41 8.15
C PHE A 126 -8.06 12.41 7.11
N GLU A 127 -7.18 13.32 7.54
CA GLU A 127 -6.52 14.31 6.69
C GLU A 127 -5.04 14.35 7.06
N TYR A 128 -4.16 14.08 6.09
CA TYR A 128 -2.72 14.19 6.33
C TYR A 128 -2.36 15.64 6.68
N PRO A 129 -1.37 15.88 7.57
CA PRO A 129 -0.99 17.23 7.99
C PRO A 129 -0.76 18.21 6.82
N TYR A 130 -0.11 17.75 5.74
CA TYR A 130 0.13 18.58 4.57
C TYR A 130 -1.15 18.95 3.79
N GLN A 131 -2.18 18.09 3.81
CA GLN A 131 -3.45 18.34 3.15
C GLN A 131 -4.22 19.43 3.88
N ARG A 132 -4.25 19.34 5.22
CA ARG A 132 -4.78 20.36 6.11
C ARG A 132 -4.12 21.70 5.87
N GLU A 133 -2.79 21.75 5.89
CA GLU A 133 -2.03 22.98 5.62
C GLU A 133 -2.37 23.59 4.25
N ARG A 134 -2.44 22.77 3.20
CA ARG A 134 -2.82 23.25 1.85
C ARG A 134 -4.23 23.81 1.83
N ARG A 135 -5.19 23.15 2.48
CA ARG A 135 -6.57 23.62 2.61
C ARG A 135 -6.61 24.95 3.36
N GLU A 136 -5.96 25.05 4.52
CA GLU A 136 -5.88 26.27 5.31
C GLU A 136 -5.24 27.43 4.55
N ARG A 137 -4.17 27.17 3.78
CA ARG A 137 -3.55 28.17 2.90
C ARG A 137 -4.52 28.66 1.84
N ARG A 138 -5.28 27.75 1.21
CA ARG A 138 -6.31 28.09 0.22
C ARG A 138 -7.41 28.94 0.84
N GLU A 139 -7.96 28.52 1.98
CA GLU A 139 -8.99 29.29 2.69
C GLU A 139 -8.50 30.67 3.12
N ARG A 140 -7.25 30.78 3.59
CA ARG A 140 -6.63 32.07 3.94
C ARG A 140 -6.52 32.98 2.73
N TRP A 141 -6.15 32.44 1.57
CA TRP A 141 -6.08 33.18 0.31
C TRP A 141 -7.48 33.63 -0.17
N GLU A 142 -8.49 32.77 -0.09
CA GLU A 142 -9.89 33.08 -0.42
C GLU A 142 -10.50 34.16 0.49
N ARG A 143 -10.24 34.09 1.80
CA ARG A 143 -10.67 35.13 2.76
C ARG A 143 -10.01 36.47 2.43
N ARG A 144 -8.70 36.49 2.13
CA ARG A 144 -7.99 37.71 1.74
C ARG A 144 -8.51 38.28 0.42
N THR A 145 -8.75 37.45 -0.59
CA THR A 145 -9.29 37.91 -1.88
C THR A 145 -10.72 38.41 -1.77
N ARG A 146 -11.58 37.82 -0.92
CA ARG A 146 -12.91 38.39 -0.62
C ARG A 146 -12.81 39.76 0.03
N VAL A 147 -11.93 39.96 1.01
CA VAL A 147 -11.73 41.26 1.66
C VAL A 147 -11.24 42.30 0.65
N VAL A 148 -10.26 41.95 -0.19
CA VAL A 148 -9.74 42.85 -1.23
C VAL A 148 -10.81 43.18 -2.27
N ARG A 149 -11.56 42.20 -2.78
CA ARG A 149 -12.67 42.44 -3.71
C ARG A 149 -13.77 43.33 -3.11
N ARG A 150 -14.06 43.17 -1.81
CA ARG A 150 -15.04 44.01 -1.10
C ARG A 150 -14.56 45.45 -0.95
N MET A 151 -13.26 45.67 -0.73
CA MET A 151 -12.65 47.01 -0.70
C MET A 151 -12.67 47.70 -2.07
N PHE A 152 -12.45 46.95 -3.16
CA PHE A 152 -12.41 47.52 -4.51
C PHE A 152 -13.79 47.72 -5.17
N CYS A 153 -14.87 47.10 -4.66
CA CYS A 153 -16.26 47.34 -5.11
C CYS A 153 -17.00 48.46 -4.35
N LEU A 154 -16.38 49.10 -3.34
CA LEU A 154 -16.97 50.19 -2.54
C LEU A 154 -16.56 51.59 -3.04
N ARG A 155 -16.16 51.72 -4.30
CA ARG A 155 -15.73 52.97 -4.93
C ARG A 155 -16.48 53.19 -6.23
#